data_AF-A0A4Q5QNQ6-F1
#
_entry.id   AF-A0A4Q5QNQ6-F1
#
_cell.length_a   1.000
_cell.length_b   1.000
_cell.length_c   1.000
_cell.angle_alpha   90.00
_cell.angle_beta   90.00
_cell.angle_gamma   90.00
#
_symmetry.space_group_name_H-M   'P 1'
#
loop_
_entity.id
_entity.type
_entity.pdbx_description
1 polymer ?
#
loop_
_entity_poly.entity_id
_entity_poly.type
_entity_poly.pdbx_seq_one_letter_code
_entity_poly.pdbx_strand_id
1 'polypeptide(L)'
;PRTAAAVASTAKAAAPVPTNHVNAPMEQRLRDQAFTNQNVKYTSGYRIKAYSGFERDQAMSVRRQVIARYPDETDYITFKQPVYRLYIGDYTTKLEAARGLSRVRQFVPKAELEPMQVLLNKVP
;
A
#
# COMPACT_ATOMS: atom_id res chain seq x y z
N PRO A 1 35.80 43.59 -61.92
CA PRO A 1 36.28 42.20 -61.71
C PRO A 1 35.69 41.61 -60.41
N ARG A 2 34.59 40.86 -60.48
CA ARG A 2 34.51 39.39 -60.67
C ARG A 2 34.81 38.61 -59.37
N THR A 3 33.78 37.87 -58.92
CA THR A 3 33.77 36.57 -58.18
C THR A 3 34.33 36.54 -56.74
N ALA A 4 33.57 36.17 -55.71
CA ALA A 4 32.95 34.87 -55.37
C ALA A 4 33.89 33.88 -54.66
N ALA A 5 33.46 33.50 -53.43
CA ALA A 5 33.58 32.23 -52.72
C ALA A 5 34.97 31.57 -52.50
N ALA A 6 35.29 31.31 -51.22
CA ALA A 6 36.07 30.19 -50.65
C ALA A 6 36.59 30.63 -49.26
N VAL A 7 36.67 29.87 -48.16
CA VAL A 7 36.43 28.47 -47.79
C VAL A 7 36.63 28.36 -46.25
N ALA A 8 36.10 27.27 -45.68
CA ALA A 8 36.61 26.56 -44.51
C ALA A 8 36.28 27.10 -43.10
N SER A 9 35.21 26.51 -42.55
CA SER A 9 34.97 26.28 -41.13
C SER A 9 36.16 25.61 -40.43
N THR A 10 36.80 26.32 -39.50
CA THR A 10 37.82 25.80 -38.60
C THR A 10 37.22 25.41 -37.24
N ALA A 11 37.30 24.10 -36.97
CA ALA A 11 37.62 23.48 -35.68
C ALA A 11 37.10 24.10 -34.36
N LYS A 12 36.10 23.42 -33.79
CA LYS A 12 36.17 22.72 -32.49
C LYS A 12 37.12 23.31 -31.43
N ALA A 13 36.55 23.91 -30.39
CA ALA A 13 37.16 23.94 -29.06
C ALA A 13 36.07 23.88 -27.99
N ALA A 14 35.68 22.64 -27.64
CA ALA A 14 34.93 22.35 -26.43
C ALA A 14 35.85 22.53 -25.23
N ALA A 15 35.42 23.32 -24.25
CA ALA A 15 36.09 23.43 -22.96
C ALA A 15 36.07 22.07 -22.23
N PRO A 16 37.15 21.68 -21.54
CA PRO A 16 37.21 20.40 -20.84
C PRO A 16 36.38 20.47 -19.55
N VAL A 17 35.24 19.80 -19.55
CA VAL A 17 34.46 19.52 -18.34
C VAL A 17 35.22 18.52 -17.45
N PRO A 18 35.30 18.75 -16.12
CA PRO A 18 36.09 17.92 -15.21
C PRO A 18 35.57 16.47 -15.09
N THR A 19 36.55 15.56 -15.13
CA THR A 19 36.55 14.11 -15.38
C THR A 19 36.05 13.21 -14.23
N ASN A 20 35.07 13.60 -13.40
CA ASN A 20 34.57 12.64 -12.40
C ASN A 20 33.11 12.82 -11.99
N HIS A 21 32.19 12.60 -12.93
CA HIS A 21 30.78 12.31 -12.58
C HIS A 21 30.65 10.84 -12.15
N VAL A 22 31.06 10.53 -10.92
CA VAL A 22 30.77 9.23 -10.28
C VAL A 22 29.37 9.18 -9.64
N ASN A 23 28.56 10.24 -9.79
CA ASN A 23 27.27 10.35 -9.12
C ASN A 23 26.10 9.61 -9.79
N ALA A 24 26.17 9.34 -11.10
CA ALA A 24 25.09 8.64 -11.81
C ALA A 24 24.87 7.16 -11.40
N PRO A 25 25.91 6.32 -11.18
CA PRO A 25 25.69 4.93 -10.77
C PRO A 25 25.14 4.78 -9.34
N MET A 26 25.20 5.83 -8.53
CA MET A 26 24.67 5.86 -7.16
C MET A 26 23.15 6.02 -7.17
N GLU A 27 22.65 6.91 -8.03
CA GLU A 27 21.21 7.16 -8.20
C GLU A 27 20.47 5.94 -8.75
N GLN A 28 21.11 5.19 -9.65
CA GLN A 28 20.50 4.00 -10.24
C GLN A 28 20.33 2.88 -9.21
N ARG A 29 21.33 2.65 -8.35
CA ARG A 29 21.23 1.67 -7.25
C ARG A 29 20.21 2.07 -6.19
N LEU A 30 20.05 3.37 -5.92
CA LEU A 30 19.04 3.87 -5.00
C LEU A 30 17.61 3.68 -5.54
N ARG A 31 17.42 3.80 -6.86
CA ARG A 31 16.13 3.51 -7.52
C ARG A 31 15.77 2.03 -7.43
N ASP A 32 16.71 1.12 -7.69
CA ASP A 32 16.47 -0.33 -7.58
C ASP A 32 16.14 -0.78 -6.14
N GLN A 33 16.78 -0.17 -5.13
CA GLN A 33 16.46 -0.41 -3.72
C GLN A 33 15.08 0.14 -3.31
N ALA A 34 14.67 1.28 -3.87
CA ALA A 34 13.33 1.82 -3.63
C ALA A 34 12.22 0.97 -4.29
N PHE A 35 12.48 0.36 -5.45
CA PHE A 35 11.52 -0.53 -6.13
C PHE A 35 11.36 -1.88 -5.42
N THR A 36 12.43 -2.44 -4.86
CA THR A 36 12.36 -3.70 -4.10
C THR A 36 11.70 -3.52 -2.72
N ASN A 37 11.78 -2.33 -2.12
CA ASN A 37 11.10 -2.00 -0.88
C ASN A 37 9.58 -1.70 -1.07
N GLN A 38 9.12 -1.46 -2.30
CA GLN A 38 7.69 -1.34 -2.62
C GLN A 38 6.95 -2.70 -2.64
N ASN A 39 7.66 -3.82 -2.54
CA ASN A 39 7.06 -5.14 -2.70
C ASN A 39 6.59 -5.78 -1.38
N VAL A 40 6.87 -5.17 -0.22
CA VAL A 40 6.29 -5.62 1.06
C VAL A 40 4.95 -4.90 1.29
N LYS A 41 4.06 -4.92 0.29
CA LYS A 41 2.71 -4.35 0.44
C LYS A 41 1.92 -5.13 1.48
N TYR A 42 2.14 -6.43 1.54
CA TYR A 42 1.41 -7.35 2.40
C TYR A 42 2.35 -7.98 3.42
N THR A 43 1.93 -7.98 4.68
CA THR A 43 2.58 -8.71 5.76
C THR A 43 1.61 -9.71 6.35
N SER A 44 2.15 -10.75 6.99
CA SER A 44 1.34 -11.64 7.83
C SER A 44 0.80 -10.83 9.00
N GLY A 45 -0.52 -10.73 9.08
CA GLY A 45 -1.21 -10.06 10.17
C GLY A 45 -2.53 -10.73 10.49
N TYR A 46 -3.46 -9.92 10.98
CA TYR A 46 -4.73 -10.37 11.49
C TYR A 46 -5.81 -9.37 11.11
N ARG A 47 -6.99 -9.90 10.78
CA ARG A 47 -8.21 -9.10 10.64
C ARG A 47 -9.28 -9.66 11.55
N ILE A 48 -10.20 -8.79 11.98
CA ILE A 48 -11.33 -9.21 12.80
C ILE A 48 -12.48 -9.52 11.86
N LYS A 49 -12.88 -10.78 11.78
CA LYS A 49 -14.09 -11.21 11.10
C LYS A 49 -15.29 -10.90 11.99
N ALA A 50 -16.00 -9.82 11.70
CA ALA A 50 -17.16 -9.38 12.46
C ALA A 50 -18.43 -10.16 12.07
N TYR A 51 -18.61 -10.50 10.80
CA TYR A 51 -19.79 -11.23 10.35
C TYR A 51 -19.42 -12.30 9.32
N SER A 52 -20.10 -13.45 9.40
CA SER A 52 -20.11 -14.48 8.38
C SER A 52 -21.50 -15.10 8.28
N GLY A 53 -22.15 -14.98 7.12
CA GLY A 53 -23.50 -15.53 6.91
C GLY A 53 -24.00 -15.34 5.48
N PHE A 54 -25.22 -15.80 5.19
CA PHE A 54 -25.80 -15.74 3.84
C PHE A 54 -26.50 -14.40 3.55
N GLU A 55 -26.85 -13.65 4.59
CA GLU A 55 -27.63 -12.42 4.47
C GLU A 55 -26.75 -11.19 4.33
N ARG A 56 -26.84 -10.53 3.17
CA ARG A 56 -26.12 -9.27 2.90
C ARG A 56 -26.57 -8.16 3.86
N ASP A 57 -27.86 -8.05 4.14
CA ASP A 57 -28.42 -6.98 4.95
C ASP A 57 -27.91 -7.02 6.40
N GLN A 58 -27.74 -8.21 6.96
CA GLN A 58 -27.11 -8.40 8.26
C GLN A 58 -25.65 -7.92 8.25
N ALA A 59 -24.87 -8.31 7.24
CA ALA A 59 -23.48 -7.86 7.09
C ALA A 59 -23.39 -6.32 7.00
N MET A 60 -24.29 -5.69 6.24
CA MET A 60 -24.35 -4.23 6.10
C MET A 60 -24.78 -3.54 7.39
N SER A 61 -25.72 -4.14 8.14
CA SER A 61 -26.14 -3.63 9.45
C SER A 61 -24.98 -3.63 10.45
N VAL A 62 -24.25 -4.75 10.54
CA VAL A 62 -23.06 -4.86 11.39
C VAL A 62 -21.98 -3.87 10.96
N ARG A 63 -21.72 -3.75 9.65
CA ARG A 63 -20.78 -2.75 9.11
C ARG A 63 -21.13 -1.33 9.57
N ARG A 64 -22.39 -0.92 9.45
CA ARG A 64 -22.83 0.41 9.90
C ARG A 64 -22.56 0.64 11.38
N GLN A 65 -22.81 -0.37 12.22
CA GLN A 65 -22.53 -0.28 13.66
C GLN A 65 -21.02 -0.15 13.96
N VAL A 66 -20.18 -0.87 13.22
CA VAL A 66 -18.72 -0.77 13.36
C VAL A 66 -18.24 0.61 12.95
N ILE A 67 -18.60 1.09 11.75
CA ILE A 67 -18.14 2.37 11.21
C ILE A 67 -18.62 3.55 12.07
N ALA A 68 -19.85 3.47 12.61
CA ALA A 68 -20.37 4.51 13.49
C ALA A 68 -19.57 4.65 14.80
N ARG A 69 -18.91 3.58 15.26
CA ARG A 69 -18.09 3.59 16.49
C ARG A 69 -16.60 3.75 16.22
N TYR A 70 -16.13 3.24 15.08
CA TYR A 70 -14.73 3.20 14.68
C TYR A 70 -14.60 3.64 13.22
N PRO A 71 -14.73 4.95 12.94
CA PRO A 71 -14.60 5.47 11.58
C PRO A 71 -13.18 5.33 11.02
N ASP A 72 -12.17 5.25 11.90
CA ASP A 72 -10.76 5.13 11.52
C ASP A 72 -10.35 3.71 11.12
N GLU A 73 -11.22 2.73 11.39
CA GLU A 73 -10.95 1.32 11.15
C GLU A 73 -11.34 0.94 9.72
N THR A 74 -10.44 0.24 9.02
CA THR A 74 -10.72 -0.18 7.64
C THR A 74 -11.78 -1.27 7.62
N ASP A 75 -12.76 -1.18 6.72
CA ASP A 75 -13.78 -2.22 6.56
C ASP A 75 -13.64 -2.94 5.21
N TYR A 76 -13.85 -4.25 5.22
CA TYR A 76 -13.74 -5.10 4.04
C TYR A 76 -14.90 -6.09 4.00
N ILE A 77 -15.79 -5.96 3.01
CA ILE A 77 -16.81 -6.98 2.73
C ILE A 77 -16.29 -7.86 1.59
N THR A 78 -16.28 -9.17 1.82
CA THR A 78 -16.01 -10.16 0.78
C THR A 78 -17.21 -11.07 0.62
N PHE A 79 -17.62 -11.27 -0.63
CA PHE A 79 -18.66 -12.24 -0.96
C PHE A 79 -18.01 -13.47 -1.59
N LYS A 80 -18.05 -14.59 -0.86
CA LYS A 80 -17.62 -15.89 -1.37
C LYS A 80 -18.84 -16.80 -1.34
N GLN A 81 -19.48 -16.96 -2.50
CA GLN A 81 -20.76 -17.65 -2.62
C GLN A 81 -20.79 -18.96 -1.83
N PRO A 82 -21.84 -19.18 -1.01
CA PRO A 82 -23.02 -18.33 -0.74
C PRO A 82 -22.86 -17.34 0.44
N VAL A 83 -21.65 -17.16 0.99
CA VAL A 83 -21.40 -16.50 2.27
C VAL A 83 -20.82 -15.08 2.08
N TYR A 84 -21.40 -14.11 2.79
CA TYR A 84 -20.84 -12.79 3.04
C TYR A 84 -19.94 -12.82 4.27
N ARG A 85 -18.75 -12.25 4.14
CA ARG A 85 -17.79 -12.06 5.24
C ARG A 85 -17.50 -10.58 5.38
N LEU A 86 -17.53 -10.09 6.61
CA LEU A 86 -17.12 -8.73 6.96
C LEU A 86 -15.87 -8.82 7.81
N TYR A 87 -14.78 -8.26 7.31
CA TYR A 87 -13.53 -8.09 8.01
C TYR A 87 -13.32 -6.63 8.38
N ILE A 88 -12.77 -6.41 9.56
CA ILE A 88 -12.53 -5.10 10.14
C ILE A 88 -11.07 -5.01 10.57
N GLY A 89 -10.45 -3.90 10.23
CA GLY A 89 -9.10 -3.55 10.62
C GLY A 89 -8.01 -4.30 9.88
N ASP A 90 -6.80 -3.78 10.04
CA ASP A 90 -5.56 -4.36 9.55
C ASP A 90 -4.58 -4.35 10.72
N TYR A 91 -4.41 -5.50 11.37
CA TYR A 91 -3.56 -5.61 12.54
C TYR A 91 -2.29 -6.38 12.18
N THR A 92 -1.12 -5.80 12.41
CA THR A 92 0.16 -6.47 12.19
C THR A 92 0.49 -7.42 13.33
N THR A 93 0.11 -7.06 14.56
CA THR A 93 0.39 -7.85 15.76
C THR A 93 -0.86 -8.53 16.32
N LYS A 94 -0.69 -9.74 16.88
CA LYS A 94 -1.78 -10.47 17.55
C LYS A 94 -2.31 -9.71 18.77
N LEU A 95 -1.45 -8.97 19.46
CA LEU A 95 -1.82 -8.17 20.64
C LEU A 95 -2.79 -7.04 20.27
N GLU A 96 -2.50 -6.29 19.21
CA GLU A 96 -3.40 -5.24 18.73
C GLU A 96 -4.70 -5.81 18.20
N ALA A 97 -4.62 -6.91 17.45
CA ALA A 97 -5.79 -7.62 16.97
C ALA A 97 -6.68 -8.10 18.12
N ALA A 98 -6.11 -8.60 19.23
CA ALA A 98 -6.86 -9.00 20.41
C ALA A 98 -7.55 -7.79 21.10
N ARG A 99 -6.88 -6.63 21.16
CA ARG A 99 -7.47 -5.39 21.69
C ARG A 99 -8.63 -4.90 20.80
N GLY A 100 -8.45 -4.91 19.49
CA GLY A 100 -9.51 -4.61 18.52
C GLY A 100 -10.68 -5.58 18.65
N LEU A 101 -10.39 -6.87 18.77
CA LEU A 101 -11.40 -7.91 18.92
C LEU A 101 -12.24 -7.69 20.18
N SER A 102 -11.61 -7.41 21.32
CA SER A 102 -12.34 -7.11 22.57
C SER A 102 -13.28 -5.92 22.43
N ARG A 103 -12.88 -4.88 21.68
CA ARG A 103 -13.73 -3.73 21.36
C ARG A 103 -14.92 -4.14 20.49
N VAL A 104 -14.68 -4.90 19.42
CA VAL A 104 -15.72 -5.35 18.48
C VAL A 104 -16.70 -6.33 19.16
N ARG A 105 -16.21 -7.19 20.05
CA ARG A 105 -17.02 -8.19 20.77
C ARG A 105 -18.08 -7.60 21.70
N GLN A 106 -17.96 -6.33 22.08
CA GLN A 106 -18.97 -5.64 22.91
C GLN A 106 -20.31 -5.49 22.20
N PHE A 107 -20.33 -5.46 20.87
CA PHE A 107 -21.55 -5.30 20.07
C PHE A 107 -21.71 -6.39 19.00
N VAL A 108 -20.63 -7.07 18.63
CA VAL A 108 -20.65 -8.24 17.74
C VAL A 108 -20.05 -9.44 18.49
N PRO A 109 -20.85 -10.18 19.28
CA PRO A 109 -20.32 -11.28 20.09
C PRO A 109 -19.76 -12.44 19.26
N LYS A 110 -20.18 -12.55 17.99
CA LYS A 110 -19.72 -13.54 17.01
C LYS A 110 -18.43 -13.13 16.27
N ALA A 111 -17.80 -12.02 16.67
CA ALA A 111 -16.56 -11.58 16.05
C ALA A 111 -15.41 -12.53 16.39
N GLU A 112 -14.61 -12.87 15.39
CA GLU A 112 -13.46 -13.77 15.50
C GLU A 112 -12.22 -13.13 14.88
N LEU A 113 -11.05 -13.57 15.32
CA LEU A 113 -9.77 -13.12 14.79
C LEU A 113 -9.30 -14.12 13.73
N GLU A 114 -9.04 -13.64 12.51
CA GLU A 114 -8.60 -14.44 11.38
C GLU A 114 -7.19 -14.01 10.96
N PRO A 115 -6.20 -14.93 10.95
CA PRO A 115 -4.87 -14.63 10.44
C PRO A 115 -4.93 -14.46 8.93
N MET A 116 -4.56 -13.27 8.45
CA MET A 116 -4.68 -12.89 7.05
C MET A 116 -3.51 -11.99 6.66
N GLN A 117 -3.22 -11.92 5.36
CA GLN A 117 -2.30 -10.91 4.87
C GLN A 117 -2.96 -9.52 4.98
N VAL A 118 -2.28 -8.61 5.67
CA VAL A 118 -2.72 -7.22 5.88
C VAL A 118 -1.76 -6.26 5.18
N LEU A 119 -2.28 -5.11 4.77
CA LEU A 119 -1.47 -4.11 4.07
C LEU A 119 -0.58 -3.36 5.08
N LEU A 120 0.73 -3.41 4.90
CA LEU A 120 1.71 -2.83 5.85
C LEU A 120 1.87 -1.31 5.70
N ASN A 121 1.46 -0.72 4.57
CA ASN A 121 1.55 0.72 4.33
C ASN A 121 0.17 1.41 4.46
N LYS A 122 -0.21 1.78 5.69
CA LYS A 122 -1.07 2.95 5.89
C LYS A 122 -0.14 4.17 5.85
N VAL A 123 -0.09 4.86 4.71
CA VAL A 123 0.62 6.15 4.64
C VAL A 123 -0.14 7.11 5.56
N PRO A 124 0.51 7.79 6.52
CA PRO A 124 -0.13 8.75 7.41
C PRO A 124 -0.65 9.98 6.65
#